data_AF-A4X2C6-F1
#
_entry.id   AF-A4X2C6-F1
#
_cell.length_a   1.000
_cell.length_b   1.000
_cell.length_c   1.000
_cell.angle_alpha   90.00
_cell.angle_beta   90.00
_cell.angle_gamma   90.00
#
_symmetry.space_group_name_H-M   'P 1'
#
loop_
_entity.id
_entity.type
_entity.pdbx_description
1 polymer ?
#
loop_
_entity_poly.entity_id
_entity_poly.type
_entity_poly.pdbx_seq_one_letter_code
_entity_poly.pdbx_strand_id
1 'polypeptide(L)'
;MVVALTQAQRTAEADAITTAFVLALNQIGAGAIRNALATWHGEVPASGAPGAQARWLGRAARQVMQQRAQAAALAIAYYRLVRALRTGETVGPEGGTTTLAQLRADINALTLGIPHSARQRAGLTAAVAGGGTPSAGERPSRRVRRRWTDVQWDPEVRGGATTVRVVRLPGWRAADARLERAAEAEIRAALANLGLGTMRRKVRDLQPDIPASQADEARREAHRLAGIRQAASSERVAMGGARSKVWDLAQRDRRVLGYIRVSLTGTPCDWCAMLISRGPVYRSAEKRRFDEGDLYHDNCKCSVEPVFSREQYESDLYALNREYAELWPRVTRGLRGEAARQAWRRYHYTIRKAAREAAQSAQEA
;
A
#
# COMPACT_ATOMS: atom_id res chain seq x y z
N MET A 1 11.19 -33.25 18.49
CA MET A 1 12.42 -32.72 17.86
C MET A 1 12.06 -31.43 17.13
N VAL A 2 12.47 -30.26 17.63
CA VAL A 2 12.14 -28.98 16.99
C VAL A 2 13.01 -28.82 15.74
N VAL A 3 12.43 -28.96 14.55
CA VAL A 3 13.18 -28.77 13.30
C VAL A 3 13.31 -27.28 13.03
N ALA A 4 14.54 -26.77 13.07
CA ALA A 4 14.86 -25.40 12.68
C ALA A 4 14.57 -25.19 11.19
N LEU A 5 14.06 -24.01 10.83
CA LEU A 5 13.79 -23.66 9.44
C LEU A 5 15.09 -23.54 8.64
N THR A 6 15.09 -24.04 7.40
CA THR A 6 16.16 -23.76 6.43
C THR A 6 16.09 -22.30 5.95
N GLN A 7 17.17 -21.79 5.36
CA GLN A 7 17.18 -20.43 4.77
C GLN A 7 16.15 -20.26 3.65
N ALA A 8 15.97 -21.31 2.83
CA ALA A 8 14.97 -21.31 1.76
C ALA A 8 13.54 -21.21 2.32
N GLN A 9 13.23 -21.95 3.39
CA GLN A 9 11.93 -21.88 4.07
C GLN A 9 11.69 -20.50 4.68
N ARG A 10 12.68 -19.91 5.37
CA ARG A 10 12.56 -18.55 5.91
C ARG A 10 12.33 -17.50 4.82
N THR A 11 13.00 -17.64 3.69
CA THR A 11 12.85 -16.75 2.53
C THR A 11 11.45 -16.85 1.95
N ALA A 12 10.96 -18.07 1.70
CA ALA A 12 9.61 -18.30 1.17
C ALA A 12 8.52 -17.79 2.13
N GLU A 13 8.72 -17.98 3.44
CA GLU A 13 7.82 -17.44 4.46
C GLU A 13 7.81 -15.91 4.46
N ALA A 14 8.98 -15.26 4.38
CA ALA A 14 9.07 -13.81 4.32
C ALA A 14 8.37 -13.22 3.07
N ASP A 15 8.48 -13.89 1.92
CA ASP A 15 7.77 -13.49 0.68
C ASP A 15 6.25 -13.62 0.83
N ALA A 16 5.78 -14.72 1.44
CA ALA A 16 4.36 -14.93 1.73
C ALA A 16 3.81 -13.89 2.72
N ILE A 17 4.57 -13.56 3.76
CA ILE A 17 4.23 -12.50 4.73
C ILE A 17 4.18 -11.12 4.06
N THR A 18 5.11 -10.83 3.14
CA THR A 18 5.10 -9.57 2.37
C THR A 18 3.83 -9.46 1.52
N THR A 19 3.45 -10.54 0.85
CA THR A 19 2.21 -10.58 0.08
C THR A 19 0.98 -10.35 0.98
N ALA A 20 0.92 -10.99 2.15
CA ALA A 20 -0.17 -10.81 3.12
C ALA A 20 -0.26 -9.37 3.63
N PHE A 21 0.88 -8.77 3.97
CA PHE A 21 0.98 -7.38 4.40
C PHE A 21 0.44 -6.41 3.32
N VAL A 22 0.86 -6.58 2.07
CA VAL A 22 0.40 -5.79 0.93
C VAL A 22 -1.12 -5.84 0.77
N LEU A 23 -1.71 -7.04 0.87
CA LEU A 23 -3.17 -7.23 0.77
C LEU A 23 -3.92 -6.55 1.92
N ALA A 24 -3.48 -6.75 3.16
CA ALA A 24 -4.10 -6.14 4.33
C ALA A 24 -3.99 -4.60 4.29
N LEU A 25 -2.85 -4.06 3.85
CA LEU A 25 -2.67 -2.62 3.67
C LEU A 25 -3.63 -2.04 2.61
N ASN A 26 -3.83 -2.74 1.49
CA ASN A 26 -4.82 -2.33 0.48
C ASN A 26 -6.25 -2.32 1.03
N GLN A 27 -6.60 -3.29 1.88
CA GLN A 27 -7.93 -3.34 2.51
C GLN A 27 -8.15 -2.17 3.47
N ILE A 28 -7.12 -1.76 4.22
CA ILE A 28 -7.16 -0.55 5.05
C ILE A 28 -7.36 0.69 4.16
N GLY A 29 -6.61 0.80 3.07
CA GLY A 29 -6.73 1.92 2.12
C GLY A 29 -8.12 2.03 1.48
N ALA A 30 -8.65 0.92 0.95
CA ALA A 30 -10.00 0.85 0.40
C ALA A 30 -11.07 1.17 1.47
N GLY A 31 -10.85 0.70 2.70
CA GLY A 31 -11.67 1.06 3.85
C GLY A 31 -11.66 2.56 4.13
N ALA A 32 -10.51 3.22 4.02
CA ALA A 32 -10.37 4.65 4.25
C ALA A 32 -11.13 5.49 3.20
N ILE A 33 -11.08 5.09 1.92
CA ILE A 33 -11.89 5.72 0.87
C ILE A 33 -13.38 5.59 1.19
N ARG A 34 -13.86 4.36 1.43
CA ARG A 34 -15.28 4.08 1.68
C ARG A 34 -15.79 4.88 2.86
N ASN A 35 -15.03 4.87 3.94
CA ASN A 35 -15.33 5.59 5.18
C ASN A 35 -15.36 7.11 4.98
N ALA A 36 -14.35 7.67 4.32
CA ALA A 36 -14.27 9.09 4.05
C ALA A 36 -15.44 9.58 3.17
N LEU A 37 -15.83 8.79 2.15
CA LEU A 37 -16.99 9.09 1.32
C LEU A 37 -18.30 8.99 2.11
N ALA A 38 -18.49 7.92 2.89
CA ALA A 38 -19.71 7.73 3.69
C ALA A 38 -19.91 8.89 4.68
N THR A 39 -18.87 9.27 5.42
CA THR A 39 -18.94 10.40 6.37
C THR A 39 -19.12 11.74 5.65
N TRP A 40 -18.54 11.93 4.47
CA TRP A 40 -18.78 13.12 3.63
C TRP A 40 -20.24 13.23 3.19
N HIS A 41 -20.78 12.19 2.54
CA HIS A 41 -22.16 12.19 2.06
C HIS A 41 -23.20 12.24 3.18
N GLY A 42 -22.89 11.68 4.35
CA GLY A 42 -23.81 11.67 5.49
C GLY A 42 -23.84 12.97 6.29
N GLU A 43 -22.76 13.76 6.30
CA GLU A 43 -22.63 14.92 7.20
C GLU A 43 -22.42 16.27 6.49
N VAL A 44 -22.01 16.28 5.23
CA VAL A 44 -21.80 17.51 4.47
C VAL A 44 -22.94 17.65 3.45
N PRO A 45 -23.85 18.62 3.62
CA PRO A 45 -24.89 18.84 2.63
C PRO A 45 -24.33 19.57 1.41
N ALA A 46 -24.80 19.22 0.21
CA ALA A 46 -24.43 19.90 -1.03
C ALA A 46 -24.86 21.39 -1.05
N SER A 47 -25.87 21.75 -0.24
CA SER A 47 -26.31 23.14 -0.07
C SER A 47 -25.31 24.02 0.70
N GLY A 48 -24.33 23.43 1.39
CA GLY A 48 -23.30 24.17 2.11
C GLY A 48 -23.72 24.73 3.48
N ALA A 49 -24.80 24.21 4.08
CA ALA A 49 -25.33 24.70 5.36
C ALA A 49 -24.26 24.81 6.47
N PRO A 50 -24.20 25.93 7.22
CA PRO A 50 -23.24 26.14 8.31
C PRO A 50 -23.37 25.10 9.45
N GLY A 51 -22.29 24.83 10.18
CA GLY A 51 -22.30 24.04 11.43
C GLY A 51 -22.11 22.52 11.29
N ALA A 52 -22.66 21.87 10.27
CA ALA A 52 -22.45 20.43 10.04
C ALA A 52 -20.97 20.09 9.72
N GLN A 53 -20.24 21.08 9.22
CA GLN A 53 -18.92 20.98 8.61
C GLN A 53 -17.78 20.84 9.65
N ALA A 54 -17.90 21.46 10.82
CA ALA A 54 -16.90 21.35 11.89
C ALA A 54 -16.94 19.97 12.56
N ARG A 55 -18.16 19.44 12.77
CA ARG A 55 -18.37 18.08 13.30
C ARG A 55 -17.82 17.01 12.36
N TRP A 56 -18.10 17.15 11.06
CA TRP A 56 -17.56 16.30 10.00
C TRP A 56 -16.03 16.26 10.06
N LEU A 57 -15.36 17.42 10.07
CA LEU A 57 -13.89 17.50 10.03
C LEU A 57 -13.26 16.74 11.20
N GLY A 58 -13.77 16.95 12.43
CA GLY A 58 -13.26 16.28 13.62
C GLY A 58 -13.46 14.76 13.57
N ARG A 59 -14.63 14.30 13.11
CA ARG A 59 -14.94 12.87 12.99
C ARG A 59 -14.12 12.19 11.89
N ALA A 60 -14.07 12.78 10.70
CA ALA A 60 -13.30 12.28 9.56
C ALA A 60 -11.81 12.18 9.88
N ALA A 61 -11.22 13.21 10.50
CA ALA A 61 -9.81 13.17 10.92
C ALA A 61 -9.53 12.03 11.90
N ARG A 62 -10.38 11.85 12.94
CA ARG A 62 -10.23 10.74 13.90
C ARG A 62 -10.31 9.38 13.22
N GLN A 63 -11.25 9.21 12.29
CA GLN A 63 -11.44 7.95 11.57
C GLN A 63 -10.22 7.61 10.70
N VAL A 64 -9.67 8.59 9.97
CA VAL A 64 -8.44 8.40 9.19
C VAL A 64 -7.26 8.06 10.11
N MET A 65 -7.12 8.74 11.25
CA MET A 65 -6.04 8.46 12.20
C MET A 65 -6.17 7.08 12.85
N GLN A 66 -7.38 6.58 13.09
CA GLN A 66 -7.60 5.21 13.57
C GLN A 66 -7.14 4.18 12.51
N GLN A 67 -7.45 4.40 11.25
CA GLN A 67 -7.02 3.53 10.15
C GLN A 67 -5.51 3.62 9.92
N ARG A 68 -4.93 4.81 10.10
CA ARG A 68 -3.49 5.01 10.11
C ARG A 68 -2.80 4.21 11.22
N ALA A 69 -3.34 4.23 12.43
CA ALA A 69 -2.82 3.45 13.55
C ALA A 69 -2.89 1.94 13.27
N GLN A 70 -3.97 1.45 12.65
CA GLN A 70 -4.08 0.06 12.21
C GLN A 70 -2.99 -0.29 11.18
N ALA A 71 -2.78 0.56 10.17
CA ALA A 71 -1.73 0.38 9.16
C ALA A 71 -0.32 0.39 9.79
N ALA A 72 -0.09 1.29 10.75
CA ALA A 72 1.17 1.38 11.47
C ALA A 72 1.46 0.12 12.31
N ALA A 73 0.48 -0.36 13.07
CA ALA A 73 0.62 -1.60 13.85
C ALA A 73 0.93 -2.79 12.93
N LEU A 74 0.19 -2.91 11.81
CA LEU A 74 0.41 -3.94 10.80
C LEU A 74 1.84 -3.89 10.24
N ALA A 75 2.34 -2.71 9.89
CA ALA A 75 3.70 -2.53 9.37
C ALA A 75 4.79 -2.87 10.39
N ILE A 76 4.58 -2.54 11.67
CA ILE A 76 5.55 -2.89 12.72
C ILE A 76 5.62 -4.42 12.88
N ALA A 77 4.47 -5.11 12.96
CA ALA A 77 4.44 -6.57 13.04
C ALA A 77 5.06 -7.22 11.81
N TYR A 78 4.70 -6.73 10.62
CA TYR A 78 5.29 -7.13 9.34
C TYR A 78 6.82 -7.00 9.33
N TYR A 79 7.33 -5.80 9.61
CA TYR A 79 8.76 -5.52 9.57
C TYR A 79 9.52 -6.40 10.56
N ARG A 80 8.99 -6.57 11.79
CA ARG A 80 9.60 -7.40 12.82
C ARG A 80 9.72 -8.87 12.39
N LEU A 81 8.67 -9.44 11.80
CA LEU A 81 8.68 -10.83 11.36
C LEU A 81 9.58 -11.02 10.12
N VAL A 82 9.44 -10.19 9.09
CA VAL A 82 10.28 -10.31 7.87
C VAL A 82 11.75 -10.14 8.21
N ARG A 83 12.11 -9.16 9.04
CA ARG A 83 13.49 -8.98 9.47
C ARG A 83 14.04 -10.20 10.21
N ALA A 84 13.23 -10.82 11.08
CA ALA A 84 13.60 -12.04 11.79
C ALA A 84 13.88 -13.20 10.84
N LEU A 85 12.99 -13.41 9.87
CA LEU A 85 13.12 -14.47 8.87
C LEU A 85 14.33 -14.24 7.94
N ARG A 86 14.58 -13.00 7.54
CA ARG A 86 15.67 -12.64 6.62
C ARG A 86 17.04 -12.62 7.28
N THR A 87 17.11 -12.20 8.55
CA THR A 87 18.39 -11.87 9.21
C THR A 87 18.65 -12.64 10.50
N GLY A 88 17.71 -13.45 10.97
CA GLY A 88 17.80 -14.15 12.27
C GLY A 88 17.56 -13.26 13.50
N GLU A 89 17.33 -11.95 13.31
CA GLU A 89 17.05 -11.02 14.40
C GLU A 89 15.90 -10.09 14.05
N THR A 90 15.21 -9.58 15.06
CA THR A 90 14.16 -8.58 14.88
C THR A 90 14.54 -7.26 15.56
N VAL A 91 13.64 -6.28 15.51
CA VAL A 91 13.81 -4.96 16.13
C VAL A 91 12.70 -4.66 17.13
N GLY A 92 13.00 -3.77 18.07
CA GLY A 92 12.04 -3.28 19.04
C GLY A 92 12.43 -1.90 19.59
N PRO A 93 11.49 -1.22 20.28
CA PRO A 93 11.79 0.01 21.02
C PRO A 93 12.78 -0.24 22.17
N GLU A 94 12.77 -1.47 22.68
CA GLU A 94 13.67 -2.02 23.70
C GLU A 94 14.37 -3.26 23.15
N GLY A 95 15.50 -3.61 23.75
CA GLY A 95 16.20 -4.87 23.43
C GLY A 95 15.57 -6.04 24.17
N GLY A 96 15.97 -7.26 23.82
CA GLY A 96 15.51 -8.48 24.50
C GLY A 96 15.47 -9.68 23.58
N THR A 97 14.55 -10.60 23.85
CA THR A 97 14.30 -11.78 23.03
C THR A 97 12.81 -11.95 22.77
N THR A 98 12.48 -12.61 21.68
CA THR A 98 11.12 -13.05 21.32
C THR A 98 11.22 -14.38 20.58
N THR A 99 10.12 -14.91 20.07
CA THR A 99 10.10 -16.14 19.27
C THR A 99 9.46 -15.91 17.90
N LEU A 100 9.78 -16.76 16.92
CA LEU A 100 9.07 -16.73 15.64
C LEU A 100 7.57 -16.99 15.82
N ALA A 101 7.17 -17.84 16.77
CA ALA A 101 5.76 -18.06 17.10
C ALA A 101 5.07 -16.76 17.54
N GLN A 102 5.69 -15.98 18.43
CA GLN A 102 5.12 -14.70 18.88
C GLN A 102 5.02 -13.69 17.73
N LEU A 103 6.07 -13.56 16.91
CA LEU A 103 6.07 -12.64 15.76
C LEU A 103 4.98 -12.99 14.72
N ARG A 104 4.73 -14.29 14.51
CA ARG A 104 3.62 -14.79 13.68
C ARG A 104 2.25 -14.48 14.28
N ALA A 105 2.10 -14.70 15.59
CA ALA A 105 0.87 -14.38 16.30
C ALA A 105 0.55 -12.87 16.22
N ASP A 106 1.55 -12.01 16.42
CA ASP A 106 1.41 -10.55 16.35
C ASP A 106 0.83 -10.10 15.00
N ILE A 107 1.36 -10.60 13.86
CA ILE A 107 0.85 -10.22 12.54
C ILE A 107 -0.48 -10.91 12.19
N ASN A 108 -0.69 -12.15 12.64
CA ASN A 108 -1.96 -12.86 12.43
C ASN A 108 -3.12 -12.13 13.10
N ALA A 109 -2.93 -11.63 14.32
CA ALA A 109 -3.95 -10.87 15.05
C ALA A 109 -4.40 -9.62 14.28
N LEU A 110 -3.47 -8.96 13.59
CA LEU A 110 -3.73 -7.72 12.83
C LEU A 110 -4.30 -7.96 11.43
N THR A 111 -4.11 -9.16 10.88
CA THR A 111 -4.60 -9.54 9.55
C THR A 111 -5.94 -10.28 9.57
N LEU A 112 -6.25 -10.99 10.66
CA LEU A 112 -7.53 -11.72 10.85
C LEU A 112 -8.68 -10.83 11.36
N GLY A 113 -8.38 -9.66 11.94
CA GLY A 113 -9.37 -8.65 12.38
C GLY A 113 -10.13 -7.93 11.25
N ILE A 114 -9.93 -8.34 9.99
CA ILE A 114 -10.62 -7.78 8.83
C ILE A 114 -11.92 -8.59 8.59
N PRO A 115 -13.12 -7.98 8.73
CA PRO A 115 -14.40 -8.70 8.71
C PRO A 115 -14.60 -9.55 7.46
N HIS A 116 -15.19 -10.74 7.63
CA HIS A 116 -15.54 -11.68 6.57
C HIS A 116 -16.39 -11.06 5.45
N SER A 117 -17.17 -10.02 5.76
CA SER A 117 -18.02 -9.30 4.81
C SER A 117 -17.28 -8.33 3.87
N ALA A 118 -15.99 -8.05 4.10
CA ALA A 118 -15.12 -7.43 3.10
C ALA A 118 -14.56 -8.47 2.11
N ARG A 119 -14.56 -9.77 2.48
CA ARG A 119 -14.08 -10.88 1.64
C ARG A 119 -15.04 -11.24 0.52
N GLN A 120 -16.35 -11.04 0.72
CA GLN A 120 -17.38 -11.26 -0.31
C GLN A 120 -17.65 -10.03 -1.19
N ARG A 121 -17.45 -8.80 -0.67
CA ARG A 121 -17.70 -7.56 -1.43
C ARG A 121 -16.51 -7.10 -2.30
N ALA A 122 -15.34 -7.70 -2.14
CA ALA A 122 -14.16 -7.37 -2.93
C ALA A 122 -14.14 -7.98 -4.34
N GLY A 123 -15.15 -8.76 -4.77
CA GLY A 123 -15.43 -9.03 -6.18
C GLY A 123 -14.25 -9.43 -7.08
N LEU A 124 -13.20 -10.01 -6.51
CA LEU A 124 -12.09 -10.59 -7.27
C LEU A 124 -12.35 -12.09 -7.36
N THR A 125 -13.43 -12.42 -8.06
CA THR A 125 -13.55 -13.72 -8.72
C THR A 125 -12.36 -13.82 -9.67
N ALA A 126 -11.33 -14.57 -9.28
CA ALA A 126 -10.39 -15.12 -10.25
C ALA A 126 -11.10 -16.27 -10.99
N ALA A 127 -12.10 -15.92 -11.79
CA ALA A 127 -12.48 -16.68 -12.97
C ALA A 127 -11.67 -16.08 -14.11
N VAL A 128 -10.59 -16.74 -14.49
CA VAL A 128 -10.15 -16.73 -15.87
C VAL A 128 -10.31 -18.17 -16.29
N ALA A 129 -11.40 -18.40 -17.02
CA ALA A 129 -11.66 -19.66 -17.69
C ALA A 129 -10.46 -20.00 -18.59
N GLY A 130 -9.73 -21.05 -18.23
CA GLY A 130 -8.92 -21.79 -19.19
C GLY A 130 -9.85 -22.72 -19.97
N GLY A 131 -10.57 -22.18 -20.95
CA GLY A 131 -11.29 -22.95 -21.95
C GLY A 131 -10.42 -23.12 -23.18
N GLY A 132 -9.60 -24.17 -23.21
CA GLY A 132 -8.77 -24.53 -24.36
C GLY A 132 -8.19 -25.93 -24.19
N THR A 133 -8.71 -26.87 -24.96
CA THR A 133 -8.26 -28.26 -25.08
C THR A 133 -6.75 -28.31 -25.41
N PRO A 134 -5.97 -29.27 -24.88
CA PRO A 134 -4.51 -29.23 -24.99
C PRO A 134 -4.03 -29.81 -26.33
N SER A 135 -3.18 -29.05 -27.02
CA SER A 135 -2.22 -29.60 -27.99
C SER A 135 -0.97 -30.03 -27.23
N ALA A 136 -0.47 -31.22 -27.56
CA ALA A 136 0.61 -31.90 -26.86
C ALA A 136 1.96 -31.18 -26.98
N GLY A 137 2.67 -31.07 -25.86
CA GLY A 137 4.12 -30.90 -25.85
C GLY A 137 4.64 -29.54 -25.38
N GLU A 138 4.37 -29.13 -24.14
CA GLU A 138 5.34 -28.46 -23.26
C GLU A 138 4.68 -28.17 -21.90
N ARG A 139 5.37 -28.49 -20.79
CA ARG A 139 4.86 -28.26 -19.42
C ARG A 139 5.38 -26.93 -18.90
N PRO A 140 4.55 -25.88 -18.68
CA PRO A 140 4.94 -24.76 -17.85
C PRO A 140 4.82 -25.16 -16.37
N SER A 141 5.86 -24.83 -15.62
CA SER A 141 6.03 -25.05 -14.19
C SER A 141 4.77 -24.73 -13.37
N ARG A 142 4.43 -25.67 -12.49
CA ARG A 142 3.37 -25.67 -11.48
C ARG A 142 3.41 -24.40 -10.60
N ARG A 143 2.79 -23.29 -11.05
CA ARG A 143 2.56 -22.11 -10.20
C ARG A 143 1.52 -22.48 -9.14
N VAL A 144 1.98 -22.64 -7.91
CA VAL A 144 1.15 -22.87 -6.72
C VAL A 144 0.24 -21.66 -6.51
N ARG A 145 -1.04 -21.79 -6.88
CA ARG A 145 -2.10 -20.85 -6.50
C ARG A 145 -2.49 -21.11 -5.04
N ARG A 146 -1.81 -20.50 -4.07
CA ARG A 146 -2.23 -20.52 -2.66
C ARG A 146 -3.22 -19.38 -2.40
N ARG A 147 -4.37 -19.72 -1.80
CA ARG A 147 -5.34 -18.74 -1.30
C ARG A 147 -4.81 -18.16 0.01
N TRP A 148 -4.88 -16.84 0.19
CA TRP A 148 -4.35 -16.18 1.40
C TRP A 148 -5.08 -16.60 2.69
N THR A 149 -6.35 -17.03 2.61
CA THR A 149 -7.10 -17.60 3.75
C THR A 149 -6.45 -18.84 4.35
N ASP A 150 -5.55 -19.48 3.60
CA ASP A 150 -4.95 -20.76 3.95
C ASP A 150 -3.56 -20.56 4.56
N VAL A 151 -3.09 -19.31 4.66
CA VAL A 151 -1.83 -18.97 5.32
C VAL A 151 -2.12 -18.55 6.76
N GLN A 152 -2.69 -19.47 7.53
CA GLN A 152 -2.59 -19.39 8.98
C GLN A 152 -1.20 -19.89 9.38
N TRP A 153 -0.37 -18.98 9.88
CA TRP A 153 0.88 -19.38 10.50
C TRP A 153 0.54 -19.94 11.88
N ASP A 154 0.24 -21.23 11.92
CA ASP A 154 0.07 -21.93 13.18
C ASP A 154 1.34 -21.73 14.02
N PRO A 155 1.23 -21.11 15.22
CA PRO A 155 2.38 -20.81 16.07
C PRO A 155 3.17 -22.08 16.47
N GLU A 156 2.57 -23.27 16.36
CA GLU A 156 3.21 -24.56 16.67
C GLU A 156 3.92 -25.22 15.47
N VAL A 157 3.70 -24.75 14.22
CA VAL A 157 3.88 -25.59 13.02
C VAL A 157 5.31 -25.82 12.50
N ARG A 158 6.35 -25.09 12.94
CA ARG A 158 7.80 -25.42 12.78
C ARG A 158 8.64 -24.19 13.11
N GLY A 159 9.76 -24.40 13.81
CA GLY A 159 10.64 -23.31 14.26
C GLY A 159 9.95 -22.29 15.18
N GLY A 160 8.76 -22.60 15.72
CA GLY A 160 8.01 -21.68 16.58
C GLY A 160 8.78 -21.32 17.84
N ALA A 161 9.45 -22.30 18.45
CA ALA A 161 10.33 -22.14 19.60
C ALA A 161 11.68 -21.47 19.27
N THR A 162 11.95 -21.09 18.01
CA THR A 162 13.20 -20.40 17.65
C THR A 162 13.21 -19.02 18.29
N THR A 163 14.09 -18.86 19.27
CA THR A 163 14.38 -17.57 19.92
C THR A 163 15.03 -16.61 18.92
N VAL A 164 14.51 -15.40 18.86
CA VAL A 164 14.97 -14.30 18.01
C VAL A 164 15.44 -13.16 18.89
N ARG A 165 16.65 -12.66 18.66
CA ARG A 165 17.17 -11.48 19.36
C ARG A 165 16.43 -10.23 18.89
N VAL A 166 15.98 -9.41 19.84
CA VAL A 166 15.36 -8.10 19.60
C VAL A 166 16.43 -7.03 19.72
N VAL A 167 16.74 -6.36 18.61
CA VAL A 167 17.68 -5.25 18.56
C VAL A 167 16.95 -3.95 18.86
N ARG A 168 17.44 -3.21 19.86
CA ARG A 168 16.94 -1.87 20.16
C ARG A 168 17.25 -0.91 19.02
N LEU A 169 16.25 -0.19 18.54
CA LEU A 169 16.44 0.94 17.62
C LEU A 169 16.34 2.28 18.37
N PRO A 170 17.45 3.03 18.52
CA PRO A 170 17.43 4.33 19.20
C PRO A 170 16.46 5.33 18.56
N GLY A 171 15.74 6.06 19.41
CA GLY A 171 14.86 7.15 18.98
C GLY A 171 13.57 6.73 18.27
N TRP A 172 13.24 5.43 18.20
CA TRP A 172 12.00 4.93 17.59
C TRP A 172 10.78 5.66 18.15
N ARG A 173 10.50 5.55 19.46
CA ARG A 173 9.28 6.13 20.07
C ARG A 173 9.14 7.64 19.82
N ALA A 174 10.24 8.38 19.87
CA ALA A 174 10.23 9.82 19.64
C ALA A 174 9.96 10.17 18.17
N ALA A 175 10.52 9.42 17.22
CA ALA A 175 10.25 9.59 15.80
C ALA A 175 8.82 9.23 15.43
N ASP A 176 8.33 8.13 15.99
CA ASP A 176 6.97 7.66 15.86
C ASP A 176 5.96 8.74 16.26
N ALA A 177 6.09 9.28 17.47
CA ALA A 177 5.22 10.34 17.95
C ALA A 177 5.27 11.62 17.07
N ARG A 178 6.42 11.95 16.47
CA ARG A 178 6.51 13.08 15.53
C ARG A 178 5.75 12.80 14.23
N LEU A 179 5.90 11.60 13.66
CA LEU A 179 5.22 11.20 12.43
C LEU A 179 3.70 11.22 12.61
N GLU A 180 3.19 10.74 13.75
CA GLU A 180 1.76 10.73 14.00
C GLU A 180 1.16 12.14 14.21
N ARG A 181 1.88 13.04 14.90
CA ARG A 181 1.45 14.45 15.00
C ARG A 181 1.45 15.16 13.65
N ALA A 182 2.48 14.94 12.84
CA ALA A 182 2.57 15.52 11.50
C ALA A 182 1.41 15.02 10.61
N ALA A 183 1.11 13.71 10.66
CA ALA A 183 0.00 13.12 9.91
C ALA A 183 -1.37 13.65 10.35
N GLU A 184 -1.60 13.86 11.65
CA GLU A 184 -2.86 14.45 12.13
C GLU A 184 -3.02 15.90 11.64
N ALA A 185 -1.97 16.71 11.71
CA ALA A 185 -1.99 18.08 11.19
C ALA A 185 -2.27 18.09 9.68
N GLU A 186 -1.61 17.20 8.94
CA GLU A 186 -1.77 17.04 7.51
C GLU A 186 -3.21 16.67 7.11
N ILE A 187 -3.81 15.63 7.73
CA ILE A 187 -5.15 15.20 7.33
C ILE A 187 -6.20 16.27 7.65
N ARG A 188 -6.05 16.99 8.77
CA ARG A 188 -6.95 18.10 9.08
C ARG A 188 -6.89 19.19 8.02
N ALA A 189 -5.69 19.57 7.58
CA ALA A 189 -5.49 20.53 6.51
C ALA A 189 -6.04 20.01 5.17
N ALA A 190 -5.78 18.75 4.83
CA ALA A 190 -6.24 18.14 3.59
C ALA A 190 -7.77 18.04 3.52
N LEU A 191 -8.43 17.56 4.57
CA LEU A 191 -9.89 17.49 4.65
C LEU A 191 -10.53 18.88 4.54
N ALA A 192 -9.98 19.88 5.23
CA ALA A 192 -10.46 21.25 5.16
C ALA A 192 -10.31 21.84 3.74
N ASN A 193 -9.16 21.67 3.10
CA ASN A 193 -8.84 22.30 1.81
C ASN A 193 -9.41 21.53 0.60
N LEU A 194 -9.21 20.21 0.55
CA LEU A 194 -9.62 19.35 -0.57
C LEU A 194 -11.10 18.97 -0.51
N GLY A 195 -11.68 18.93 0.70
CA GLY A 195 -13.12 18.77 0.91
C GLY A 195 -13.83 20.12 0.86
N LEU A 196 -14.07 20.71 2.03
CA LEU A 196 -14.90 21.90 2.20
C LEU A 196 -14.43 23.10 1.38
N GLY A 197 -13.13 23.39 1.39
CA GLY A 197 -12.55 24.52 0.66
C GLY A 197 -12.75 24.41 -0.85
N THR A 198 -12.59 23.20 -1.40
CA THR A 198 -12.82 22.93 -2.83
C THR A 198 -14.30 23.04 -3.18
N MET A 199 -15.19 22.46 -2.37
CA MET A 199 -16.63 22.55 -2.57
C MET A 199 -17.10 24.01 -2.53
N ARG A 200 -16.78 24.75 -1.47
CA ARG A 200 -17.18 26.16 -1.30
C ARG A 200 -16.68 27.05 -2.42
N ARG A 201 -15.43 26.84 -2.88
CA ARG A 201 -14.87 27.56 -4.02
C ARG A 201 -15.72 27.34 -5.27
N LYS A 202 -15.98 26.08 -5.62
CA LYS A 202 -16.80 25.72 -6.79
C LYS A 202 -18.22 26.26 -6.71
N VAL A 203 -18.84 26.26 -5.54
CA VAL A 203 -20.21 26.78 -5.34
C VAL A 203 -20.24 28.31 -5.45
N ARG A 204 -19.24 29.01 -4.92
CA ARG A 204 -19.12 30.47 -5.03
C ARG A 204 -18.87 30.92 -6.47
N ASP A 205 -18.12 30.13 -7.23
CA ASP A 205 -17.77 30.45 -8.62
C ASP A 205 -18.93 30.13 -9.61
N LEU A 206 -20.11 29.72 -9.12
CA LEU A 206 -21.31 29.56 -9.94
C LEU A 206 -21.84 30.93 -10.40
N GLN A 207 -22.20 31.01 -11.67
CA GLN A 207 -22.77 32.23 -12.27
C GLN A 207 -24.15 32.54 -11.65
N PRO A 208 -24.47 33.82 -11.38
CA PRO A 208 -25.71 34.20 -10.70
C PRO A 208 -26.98 34.07 -11.55
N ASP A 209 -26.85 33.94 -12.87
CA ASP A 209 -27.93 33.97 -13.87
C ASP A 209 -28.34 32.59 -14.41
N ILE A 210 -27.75 31.49 -13.90
CA ILE A 210 -28.13 30.14 -14.32
C ILE A 210 -29.47 29.69 -13.70
N PRO A 211 -30.26 28.85 -14.40
CA PRO A 211 -31.47 28.26 -13.84
C PRO A 211 -31.21 27.51 -12.52
N ALA A 212 -32.16 27.56 -11.58
CA ALA A 212 -32.03 26.94 -10.27
C ALA A 212 -31.67 25.43 -10.33
N SER A 213 -32.26 24.70 -11.27
CA SER A 213 -31.96 23.27 -11.50
C SER A 213 -30.49 23.03 -11.90
N GLN A 214 -29.91 23.92 -12.71
CA GLN A 214 -28.50 23.86 -13.11
C GLN A 214 -27.58 24.25 -11.95
N ALA A 215 -27.95 25.25 -11.16
CA ALA A 215 -27.21 25.61 -9.94
C ALA A 215 -27.16 24.44 -8.94
N ASP A 216 -28.26 23.71 -8.79
CA ASP A 216 -28.33 22.57 -7.89
C ASP A 216 -27.53 21.36 -8.39
N GLU A 217 -27.55 21.10 -9.70
CA GLU A 217 -26.67 20.09 -10.31
C GLU A 217 -25.20 20.45 -10.12
N ALA A 218 -24.83 21.71 -10.37
CA ALA A 218 -23.46 22.16 -10.18
C ALA A 218 -23.00 22.06 -8.71
N ARG A 219 -23.90 22.33 -7.75
CA ARG A 219 -23.66 22.09 -6.32
C ARG A 219 -23.44 20.61 -6.00
N ARG A 220 -24.26 19.71 -6.55
CA ARG A 220 -24.09 18.25 -6.39
C ARG A 220 -22.76 17.79 -6.97
N GLU A 221 -22.37 18.28 -8.14
CA GLU A 221 -21.10 17.93 -8.76
C GLU A 221 -19.89 18.47 -7.96
N ALA A 222 -19.96 19.73 -7.48
CA ALA A 222 -18.95 20.29 -6.60
C ALA A 222 -18.77 19.46 -5.33
N HIS A 223 -19.89 19.04 -4.72
CA HIS A 223 -19.90 18.16 -3.56
C HIS A 223 -19.29 16.79 -3.87
N ARG A 224 -19.65 16.16 -4.99
CA ARG A 224 -19.12 14.86 -5.42
C ARG A 224 -17.61 14.91 -5.64
N LEU A 225 -17.12 15.90 -6.39
CA LEU A 225 -15.69 16.06 -6.69
C LEU A 225 -14.85 16.34 -5.43
N ALA A 226 -15.36 17.18 -4.52
CA ALA A 226 -14.71 17.43 -3.23
C ALA A 226 -14.65 16.15 -2.38
N GLY A 227 -15.74 15.38 -2.34
CA GLY A 227 -15.80 14.08 -1.67
C GLY A 227 -14.74 13.10 -2.20
N ILE A 228 -14.59 12.99 -3.52
CA ILE A 228 -13.58 12.12 -4.15
C ILE A 228 -12.16 12.57 -3.80
N ARG A 229 -11.88 13.88 -3.88
CA ARG A 229 -10.53 14.42 -3.61
C ARG A 229 -10.11 14.21 -2.16
N GLN A 230 -10.97 14.53 -1.20
CA GLN A 230 -10.65 14.34 0.21
C GLN A 230 -10.51 12.85 0.57
N ALA A 231 -11.30 11.97 -0.05
CA ALA A 231 -11.21 10.53 0.16
C ALA A 231 -9.86 9.96 -0.32
N ALA A 232 -9.34 10.46 -1.44
CA ALA A 232 -8.02 10.07 -1.94
C ALA A 232 -6.88 10.47 -0.97
N SER A 233 -6.95 11.66 -0.37
CA SER A 233 -5.99 12.07 0.67
C SER A 233 -6.18 11.29 1.97
N SER A 234 -7.41 10.96 2.33
CA SER A 234 -7.72 10.12 3.51
C SER A 234 -7.09 8.74 3.40
N GLU A 235 -7.19 8.11 2.22
CA GLU A 235 -6.49 6.86 1.94
C GLU A 235 -4.99 7.02 2.07
N ARG A 236 -4.41 8.05 1.45
CA ARG A 236 -2.96 8.25 1.46
C ARG A 236 -2.43 8.39 2.88
N VAL A 237 -3.08 9.18 3.72
CA VAL A 237 -2.67 9.36 5.12
C VAL A 237 -2.87 8.07 5.93
N ALA A 238 -3.97 7.35 5.73
CA ALA A 238 -4.21 6.07 6.39
C ALA A 238 -3.12 5.04 6.02
N MET A 239 -2.87 4.81 4.73
CA MET A 239 -1.82 3.89 4.27
C MET A 239 -0.41 4.40 4.63
N GLY A 240 -0.24 5.71 4.78
CA GLY A 240 0.98 6.35 5.26
C GLY A 240 1.42 5.84 6.64
N GLY A 241 0.49 5.35 7.47
CA GLY A 241 0.82 4.72 8.74
C GLY A 241 1.73 3.51 8.55
N ALA A 242 1.45 2.67 7.55
CA ALA A 242 2.32 1.54 7.24
C ALA A 242 3.61 1.97 6.52
N ARG A 243 3.47 2.80 5.48
CA ARG A 243 4.57 3.23 4.61
C ARG A 243 5.67 3.96 5.37
N SER A 244 5.30 4.95 6.18
CA SER A 244 6.26 5.72 6.98
C SER A 244 6.91 4.86 8.06
N LYS A 245 6.24 3.83 8.58
CA LYS A 245 6.82 2.91 9.56
C LYS A 245 7.85 1.98 8.94
N VAL A 246 7.51 1.34 7.82
CA VAL A 246 8.48 0.51 7.08
C VAL A 246 9.68 1.36 6.69
N TRP A 247 9.46 2.57 6.20
CA TRP A 247 10.53 3.49 5.85
C TRP A 247 11.39 3.92 7.04
N ASP A 248 10.81 4.46 8.12
CA ASP A 248 11.57 4.94 9.28
C ASP A 248 12.37 3.81 9.96
N LEU A 249 11.79 2.61 10.04
CA LEU A 249 12.49 1.43 10.54
C LEU A 249 13.65 1.05 9.62
N ALA A 250 13.39 0.98 8.30
CA ALA A 250 14.41 0.70 7.31
C ALA A 250 15.56 1.69 7.38
N GLN A 251 15.28 2.99 7.61
CA GLN A 251 16.26 4.06 7.76
C GLN A 251 17.18 3.91 8.98
N ARG A 252 16.70 3.33 10.08
CA ARG A 252 17.46 3.17 11.33
C ARG A 252 18.19 1.82 11.41
N ASP A 253 17.70 0.84 10.68
CA ASP A 253 18.19 -0.53 10.75
C ASP A 253 19.47 -0.70 9.92
N ARG A 254 20.58 -0.98 10.61
CA ARG A 254 21.90 -1.17 10.00
C ARG A 254 21.98 -2.40 9.09
N ARG A 255 21.01 -3.33 9.18
CA ARG A 255 20.95 -4.51 8.30
C ARG A 255 20.28 -4.24 6.96
N VAL A 256 19.63 -3.09 6.81
CA VAL A 256 18.98 -2.73 5.55
C VAL A 256 20.01 -2.16 4.58
N LEU A 257 20.22 -2.86 3.47
CA LEU A 257 21.11 -2.45 2.38
C LEU A 257 20.49 -1.33 1.53
N GLY A 258 19.16 -1.35 1.40
CA GLY A 258 18.41 -0.48 0.52
C GLY A 258 16.91 -0.70 0.63
N TYR A 259 16.14 -0.14 -0.31
CA TYR A 259 14.72 -0.44 -0.45
C TYR A 259 14.36 -0.76 -1.90
N ILE A 260 13.23 -1.42 -2.11
CA ILE A 260 12.61 -1.61 -3.43
C ILE A 260 11.19 -1.05 -3.38
N ARG A 261 10.77 -0.33 -4.42
CA ARG A 261 9.36 0.06 -4.57
C ARG A 261 8.57 -1.12 -5.12
N VAL A 262 7.47 -1.50 -4.49
CA VAL A 262 6.60 -2.59 -4.95
C VAL A 262 5.20 -2.10 -5.26
N SER A 263 4.55 -2.72 -6.24
CA SER A 263 3.13 -2.48 -6.50
C SER A 263 2.28 -3.26 -5.51
N LEU A 264 1.29 -2.60 -4.90
CA LEU A 264 0.34 -3.26 -4.03
C LEU A 264 -0.78 -3.95 -4.83
N THR A 265 -0.98 -3.60 -6.10
CA THR A 265 -2.11 -4.10 -6.91
C THR A 265 -1.67 -4.95 -8.10
N GLY A 266 -0.37 -5.07 -8.36
CA GLY A 266 0.16 -5.61 -9.62
C GLY A 266 -0.06 -4.72 -10.85
N THR A 267 -0.93 -3.70 -10.76
CA THR A 267 -1.29 -2.78 -11.84
C THR A 267 -1.11 -1.31 -11.38
N PRO A 268 0.13 -0.87 -11.12
CA PRO A 268 0.40 0.45 -10.56
C PRO A 268 -0.02 1.58 -11.53
N CYS A 269 -0.04 2.83 -11.08
CA CYS A 269 -0.07 3.97 -12.02
C CYS A 269 1.28 4.12 -12.73
N ASP A 270 1.32 4.90 -13.81
CA ASP A 270 2.51 5.13 -14.63
C ASP A 270 3.68 5.71 -13.82
N TRP A 271 3.40 6.64 -12.91
CA TRP A 271 4.40 7.18 -11.98
C TRP A 271 4.97 6.13 -11.04
N CYS A 272 4.10 5.30 -10.44
CA CYS A 272 4.55 4.21 -9.58
C CYS A 272 5.34 3.16 -10.37
N ALA A 273 4.91 2.83 -11.59
CA ALA A 273 5.61 1.91 -12.48
C ALA A 273 7.02 2.41 -12.81
N MET A 274 7.18 3.73 -13.01
CA MET A 274 8.49 4.38 -13.19
C MET A 274 9.37 4.27 -11.94
N LEU A 275 8.80 4.36 -10.74
CA LEU A 275 9.58 4.19 -9.50
C LEU A 275 9.97 2.72 -9.27
N ILE A 276 9.05 1.80 -9.59
CA ILE A 276 9.24 0.34 -9.50
C ILE A 276 10.34 -0.14 -10.46
N SER A 277 10.45 0.46 -11.65
CA SER A 277 11.47 0.13 -12.65
C SER A 277 12.92 0.43 -12.20
N ARG A 278 13.12 1.20 -11.13
CA ARG A 278 14.45 1.47 -10.57
C ARG A 278 15.08 0.25 -9.92
N GLY A 279 14.28 -0.76 -9.57
CA GLY A 279 14.75 -1.92 -8.80
C GLY A 279 15.21 -1.52 -7.38
N PRO A 280 16.17 -2.25 -6.79
CA PRO A 280 16.72 -1.93 -5.47
C PRO A 280 17.52 -0.62 -5.46
N VAL A 281 17.15 0.30 -4.59
CA VAL A 281 17.88 1.55 -4.31
C VAL A 281 18.72 1.37 -3.06
N TYR A 282 20.04 1.23 -3.23
CA TYR A 282 20.98 1.00 -2.14
C TYR A 282 21.48 2.29 -1.50
N ARG A 283 21.67 2.27 -0.18
CA ARG A 283 22.18 3.41 0.61
C ARG A 283 23.51 3.97 0.10
N SER A 284 24.42 3.08 -0.28
CA SER A 284 25.80 3.42 -0.65
C SER A 284 25.93 4.07 -2.02
N ALA A 285 24.96 3.86 -2.91
CA ALA A 285 25.08 4.23 -4.31
C ALA A 285 24.22 5.45 -4.69
N GLU A 286 23.09 5.68 -4.01
CA GLU A 286 22.05 6.58 -4.54
C GLU A 286 21.36 7.44 -3.46
N LYS A 287 22.11 8.09 -2.57
CA LYS A 287 21.59 8.82 -1.40
C LYS A 287 20.38 9.74 -1.67
N ARG A 288 20.40 10.55 -2.75
CA ARG A 288 19.25 11.42 -3.09
C ARG A 288 17.98 10.63 -3.42
N ARG A 289 18.11 9.54 -4.19
CA ARG A 289 16.97 8.65 -4.50
C ARG A 289 16.58 7.83 -3.27
N PHE A 290 17.54 7.59 -2.38
CA PHE A 290 17.29 6.90 -1.14
C PHE A 290 16.29 7.70 -0.28
N ASP A 291 16.49 9.01 -0.11
CA ASP A 291 15.62 9.86 0.70
C ASP A 291 14.17 10.01 0.18
N GLU A 292 13.89 9.61 -1.07
CA GLU A 292 12.53 9.62 -1.68
C GLU A 292 11.64 8.44 -1.21
N GLY A 293 12.12 7.55 -0.34
CA GLY A 293 11.41 6.33 0.07
C GLY A 293 10.04 6.56 0.72
N ASP A 294 9.81 7.70 1.36
CA ASP A 294 8.53 8.02 2.02
C ASP A 294 7.61 8.95 1.23
N LEU A 295 7.93 9.24 -0.04
CA LEU A 295 7.09 10.11 -0.86
C LEU A 295 5.99 9.31 -1.55
N TYR A 296 4.75 9.75 -1.38
CA TYR A 296 3.54 9.13 -1.94
C TYR A 296 2.54 10.21 -2.35
N HIS A 297 1.84 9.99 -3.46
CA HIS A 297 0.76 10.86 -3.94
C HIS A 297 -0.63 10.27 -3.63
N ASP A 298 -1.68 11.06 -3.80
CA ASP A 298 -3.05 10.58 -3.62
C ASP A 298 -3.36 9.44 -4.59
N ASN A 299 -4.17 8.46 -4.17
CA ASN A 299 -4.46 7.22 -4.92
C ASN A 299 -3.22 6.36 -5.24
N CYS A 300 -2.07 6.61 -4.61
CA CYS A 300 -0.88 5.80 -4.79
C CYS A 300 -1.08 4.39 -4.24
N LYS A 301 -0.76 3.38 -5.05
CA LYS A 301 -0.85 1.95 -4.69
C LYS A 301 0.52 1.26 -4.69
N CYS A 302 1.59 1.97 -4.36
CA CYS A 302 2.90 1.38 -4.12
C CYS A 302 3.28 1.44 -2.63
N SER A 303 4.30 0.68 -2.25
CA SER A 303 4.99 0.77 -0.96
C SER A 303 6.49 0.62 -1.18
N VAL A 304 7.28 0.93 -0.16
CA VAL A 304 8.68 0.53 -0.07
C VAL A 304 8.79 -0.79 0.69
N GLU A 305 9.72 -1.64 0.27
CA GLU A 305 10.12 -2.87 0.94
C GLU A 305 11.61 -2.82 1.30
N PRO A 306 11.99 -3.16 2.54
CA PRO A 306 13.39 -3.18 2.95
C PRO A 306 14.13 -4.33 2.27
N VAL A 307 15.37 -4.06 1.84
CA VAL A 307 16.27 -5.05 1.24
C VAL A 307 17.33 -5.45 2.25
N PHE A 308 17.34 -6.72 2.66
CA PHE A 308 18.30 -7.26 3.63
C PHE A 308 19.46 -8.03 2.99
N SER A 309 19.27 -8.51 1.75
CA SER A 309 20.32 -9.18 0.96
C SER A 309 20.13 -8.89 -0.53
N ARG A 310 21.16 -9.11 -1.35
CA ARG A 310 21.06 -8.86 -2.80
C ARG A 310 20.17 -9.90 -3.48
N GLU A 311 20.27 -11.14 -3.04
CA GLU A 311 19.54 -12.30 -3.55
C GLU A 311 18.02 -12.17 -3.32
N GLN A 312 17.60 -11.32 -2.36
CA GLN A 312 16.19 -11.02 -2.13
C GLN A 312 15.49 -10.54 -3.42
N TYR A 313 16.19 -9.81 -4.28
CA TYR A 313 15.62 -9.28 -5.52
C TYR A 313 15.33 -10.35 -6.57
N GLU A 314 15.87 -11.56 -6.43
CA GLU A 314 15.64 -12.68 -7.35
C GLU A 314 14.30 -13.38 -7.09
N SER A 315 13.66 -13.14 -5.95
CA SER A 315 12.34 -13.71 -5.63
C SER A 315 11.27 -13.34 -6.68
N ASP A 316 10.30 -14.24 -6.87
CA ASP A 316 9.11 -14.01 -7.70
C ASP A 316 8.29 -12.80 -7.24
N LEU A 317 8.41 -12.41 -5.96
CA LEU A 317 7.79 -11.20 -5.43
C LEU A 317 8.18 -9.93 -6.22
N TYR A 318 9.38 -9.90 -6.80
CA TYR A 318 9.92 -8.76 -7.53
C TYR A 318 9.93 -8.95 -9.04
N ALA A 319 9.20 -9.94 -9.57
CA ALA A 319 9.13 -10.18 -11.02
C ALA A 319 8.69 -8.92 -11.80
N LEU A 320 7.67 -8.21 -11.30
CA LEU A 320 7.20 -6.96 -11.92
C LEU A 320 8.27 -5.85 -11.92
N ASN A 321 9.08 -5.78 -10.87
CA ASN A 321 10.19 -4.82 -10.81
C ASN A 321 11.22 -5.12 -11.90
N ARG A 322 11.59 -6.39 -12.08
CA ARG A 322 12.56 -6.81 -13.10
C ARG A 322 12.02 -6.55 -14.50
N GLU A 323 10.75 -6.89 -14.75
CA GLU A 323 10.06 -6.58 -16.01
C GLU A 323 10.12 -5.08 -16.33
N TYR A 324 9.73 -4.22 -15.36
CA TYR A 324 9.76 -2.78 -15.59
C TYR A 324 11.18 -2.22 -15.72
N ALA A 325 12.16 -2.77 -15.00
CA ALA A 325 13.56 -2.39 -15.12
C ALA A 325 14.12 -2.67 -16.51
N GLU A 326 13.68 -3.75 -17.17
CA GLU A 326 14.02 -4.04 -18.57
C GLU A 326 13.31 -3.12 -19.57
N LEU A 327 12.03 -2.83 -19.32
CA LEU A 327 11.21 -2.02 -20.23
C LEU A 327 11.58 -0.54 -20.20
N TRP A 328 11.87 0.02 -19.03
CA TRP A 328 12.19 1.44 -18.87
C TRP A 328 13.27 1.96 -19.85
N PRO A 329 14.49 1.38 -19.92
CA PRO A 329 15.53 1.86 -20.84
C PRO A 329 15.19 1.63 -22.32
N ARG A 330 14.33 0.66 -22.64
CA ARG A 330 13.86 0.43 -24.02
C ARG A 330 12.89 1.52 -24.46
N VAL A 331 11.91 1.83 -23.61
CA VAL A 331 10.87 2.84 -23.87
C VAL A 331 11.41 4.26 -23.84
N THR A 332 12.43 4.51 -23.00
CA THR A 332 13.02 5.85 -22.80
C THR A 332 14.33 6.07 -23.54
N ARG A 333 14.68 5.17 -24.48
CA ARG A 333 15.93 5.26 -25.23
C ARG A 333 16.07 6.62 -25.93
N GLY A 334 17.20 7.29 -25.69
CA GLY A 334 17.47 8.63 -26.25
C GLY A 334 16.68 9.78 -25.59
N LEU A 335 15.81 9.50 -24.63
CA LEU A 335 14.99 10.50 -23.93
C LEU A 335 15.52 10.73 -22.50
N ARG A 336 15.31 11.93 -21.97
CA ARG A 336 15.66 12.30 -20.59
C ARG A 336 14.57 13.17 -19.96
N GLY A 337 14.61 13.28 -18.64
CA GLY A 337 13.74 14.17 -17.86
C GLY A 337 12.26 13.95 -18.18
N GLU A 338 11.57 15.05 -18.50
CA GLU A 338 10.13 15.04 -18.80
C GLU A 338 9.79 14.22 -20.04
N ALA A 339 10.60 14.26 -21.10
CA ALA A 339 10.35 13.50 -22.32
C ALA A 339 10.34 11.98 -22.08
N ALA A 340 11.27 11.49 -21.24
CA ALA A 340 11.31 10.09 -20.83
C ALA A 340 10.07 9.69 -20.02
N ARG A 341 9.66 10.54 -19.06
CA ARG A 341 8.44 10.31 -18.26
C ARG A 341 7.18 10.25 -19.13
N GLN A 342 7.05 11.12 -20.11
CA GLN A 342 5.89 11.12 -21.01
C GLN A 342 5.87 9.90 -21.93
N ALA A 343 7.02 9.50 -22.47
CA ALA A 343 7.11 8.27 -23.27
C ALA A 343 6.70 7.04 -22.46
N TRP A 344 7.21 6.92 -21.23
CA TRP A 344 6.81 5.87 -20.31
C TRP A 344 5.32 5.92 -19.98
N ARG A 345 4.77 7.10 -19.67
CA ARG A 345 3.35 7.26 -19.36
C ARG A 345 2.45 6.79 -20.50
N ARG A 346 2.79 7.14 -21.75
CA ARG A 346 2.04 6.70 -22.94
C ARG A 346 2.10 5.16 -23.08
N TYR A 347 3.30 4.59 -23.00
CA TYR A 347 3.50 3.14 -23.10
C TYR A 347 2.80 2.36 -21.97
N HIS A 348 2.92 2.82 -20.73
CA HIS A 348 2.29 2.14 -19.59
C HIS A 348 0.76 2.23 -19.63
N TYR A 349 0.24 3.36 -20.12
CA TYR A 349 -1.20 3.51 -20.34
C TYR A 349 -1.74 2.49 -21.34
N THR A 350 -1.05 2.22 -22.46
CA THR A 350 -1.51 1.23 -23.45
C THR A 350 -1.53 -0.17 -22.88
N ILE A 351 -0.48 -0.59 -22.16
CA ILE A 351 -0.44 -1.90 -21.49
C ILE A 351 -1.56 -2.02 -20.47
N ARG A 352 -1.78 -1.01 -19.62
CA ARG A 352 -2.86 -1.03 -18.64
C ARG A 352 -4.25 -1.07 -19.27
N LYS A 353 -4.43 -0.38 -20.40
CA LYS A 353 -5.69 -0.41 -21.15
C LYS A 353 -5.96 -1.81 -21.67
N ALA A 354 -5.00 -2.41 -22.36
CA ALA A 354 -5.11 -3.78 -22.87
C ALA A 354 -5.36 -4.81 -21.75
N ALA A 355 -4.67 -4.68 -20.60
CA ALA A 355 -4.87 -5.57 -19.46
C ALA A 355 -6.29 -5.45 -18.85
N ARG A 356 -6.87 -4.24 -18.83
CA ARG A 356 -8.25 -4.03 -18.36
C ARG A 356 -9.27 -4.63 -19.33
N GLU A 357 -9.09 -4.40 -20.63
CA GLU A 357 -9.98 -4.94 -21.67
C GLU A 357 -9.95 -6.47 -21.64
N ALA A 358 -8.77 -7.08 -21.55
CA ALA A 358 -8.63 -8.54 -21.42
C ALA A 358 -9.29 -9.09 -20.14
N ALA A 359 -9.16 -8.39 -19.01
CA ALA A 359 -9.81 -8.80 -17.76
C ALA A 359 -11.33 -8.68 -17.83
N GLN A 360 -11.88 -7.67 -18.50
CA GLN A 360 -13.32 -7.51 -18.72
C GLN A 360 -13.86 -8.64 -19.61
N SER A 361 -13.20 -8.91 -20.74
CA SER A 361 -13.61 -10.01 -21.62
C SER A 361 -13.55 -11.38 -20.94
N ALA A 362 -12.59 -11.61 -20.03
CA ALA A 362 -12.50 -12.85 -19.27
C ALA A 362 -13.57 -12.99 -18.15
N GLN A 363 -14.23 -11.89 -17.76
CA GLN A 363 -15.35 -11.91 -16.82
C GLN A 363 -16.71 -12.08 -17.51
N GLU A 364 -16.78 -11.72 -18.79
CA GLU A 364 -17.99 -11.82 -19.63
C GLU A 364 -18.10 -13.17 -20.35
N ALA A 365 -16.99 -13.90 -20.48
CA ALA A 365 -16.91 -15.29 -20.99
C ALA A 365 -16.98 -16.30 -19.84
#